data_AF-A0A2P0QJS2-F1
#
_entry.id   AF-A0A2P0QJS2-F1
#
_cell.length_a   1.000
_cell.length_b   1.000
_cell.length_c   1.000
_cell.angle_alpha   90.00
_cell.angle_beta   90.00
_cell.angle_gamma   90.00
#
_symmetry.space_group_name_H-M   'P 1'
#
loop_
_entity.id
_entity.type
_entity.pdbx_description
1 polymer ?
#
loop_
_entity_poly.entity_id
_entity_poly.type
_entity_poly.pdbx_seq_one_letter_code
_entity_poly.pdbx_strand_id
1 'polypeptide(L)' 'MFSLVLKELQKRGVCEFEKLRGVVIRRVGPDGELSFLPALDLLFLLGKAEYHIKNDTLEYKAD' A
#
# COMPACT_ATOMS: atom_id res chain seq x y z
N MET A 1 -3.20 10.55 0.94
CA MET A 1 -2.21 9.58 0.43
C MET A 1 -2.30 8.26 1.21
N PHE A 2 -2.09 8.23 2.53
CA PHE A 2 -2.37 7.05 3.37
C PHE A 2 -3.77 6.44 3.15
N SER A 3 -4.81 7.28 3.12
CA SER A 3 -6.20 6.87 2.85
C SER A 3 -6.42 6.29 1.46
N LEU A 4 -5.54 6.58 0.48
CA LEU A 4 -5.59 6.00 -0.86
C LEU A 4 -5.01 4.58 -0.85
N VAL A 5 -3.82 4.42 -0.25
CA VAL A 5 -3.15 3.11 -0.12
C VAL A 5 -4.05 2.15 0.66
N LEU A 6 -4.60 2.60 1.79
CA LEU A 6 -5.52 1.81 2.60
C LEU A 6 -6.78 1.40 1.83
N LYS A 7 -7.42 2.33 1.09
CA LYS A 7 -8.61 2.00 0.28
C LYS A 7 -8.31 0.98 -0.81
N GLU A 8 -7.16 1.08 -1.47
CA GLU A 8 -6.77 0.11 -2.50
C GLU A 8 -6.47 -1.26 -1.90
N LEU A 9 -5.81 -1.33 -0.75
CA LEU A 9 -5.58 -2.57 0.00
C LEU A 9 -6.90 -3.19 0.47
N GLN A 10 -7.80 -2.41 1.07
CA GLN A 10 -9.13 -2.87 1.48
C GLN A 10 -9.96 -3.43 0.32
N LYS A 11 -9.85 -2.81 -0.86
CA LYS A 11 -10.57 -3.25 -2.06
C LYS A 11 -10.03 -4.57 -2.62
N ARG A 12 -8.72 -4.78 -2.55
CA ARG A 12 -8.03 -5.91 -3.20
C ARG A 12 -7.77 -7.08 -2.27
N GLY A 13 -7.73 -6.85 -0.96
CA GLY A 13 -7.30 -7.82 0.05
C GLY A 13 -5.79 -8.04 -0.01
N VAL A 14 -5.27 -8.55 -1.13
CA VAL A 14 -3.85 -8.77 -1.38
C VAL A 14 -3.45 -8.16 -2.73
N CYS A 15 -2.31 -7.48 -2.80
CA CYS A 15 -1.77 -7.00 -4.07
C CYS A 15 -0.24 -6.97 -4.10
N GLU A 16 0.34 -7.16 -5.28
CA GLU A 16 1.79 -6.96 -5.48
C GLU A 16 2.22 -5.52 -5.17
N PHE A 17 3.40 -5.38 -4.56
CA PHE A 17 3.96 -4.10 -4.12
C PHE A 17 4.02 -3.08 -5.27
N GLU A 18 4.67 -3.45 -6.38
CA GLU A 18 4.83 -2.54 -7.52
C GLU A 18 3.50 -2.19 -8.20
N LYS A 19 2.51 -3.09 -8.16
CA LYS A 19 1.16 -2.79 -8.68
C LYS A 19 0.48 -1.73 -7.82
N LEU A 20 0.57 -1.83 -6.50
CA LEU A 20 0.00 -0.83 -5.59
C LEU A 20 0.72 0.52 -5.74
N ARG A 21 2.05 0.50 -5.79
CA ARG A 21 2.89 1.67 -6.03
C ARG A 21 2.50 2.38 -7.33
N GLY A 22 2.38 1.64 -8.42
CA GLY A 22 1.96 2.17 -9.72
C GLY A 22 0.56 2.79 -9.71
N VAL A 23 -0.39 2.25 -8.94
CA VAL A 23 -1.72 2.85 -8.77
C VAL A 23 -1.63 4.19 -8.05
N VAL A 24 -0.80 4.29 -7.01
CA VAL A 24 -0.60 5.51 -6.24
C VAL A 24 0.05 6.60 -7.08
N ILE A 25 1.17 6.30 -7.76
CA ILE A 25 1.85 7.26 -8.64
C ILE A 25 0.91 7.74 -9.75
N ARG A 26 0.15 6.84 -10.37
CA ARG A 26 -0.80 7.21 -11.44
C ARG A 26 -1.88 8.17 -10.96
N ARG A 27 -2.32 8.06 -9.71
CA ARG A 27 -3.40 8.89 -9.15
C ARG A 27 -2.90 10.20 -8.54
N VAL A 28 -1.71 10.21 -7.96
CA VAL A 28 -1.17 11.35 -7.21
C VAL A 28 -0.18 12.17 -8.05
N GLY A 29 0.43 11.55 -9.06
CA GLY A 29 1.53 12.13 -9.84
C GLY A 29 2.90 11.75 -9.28
N PRO A 30 3.99 12.36 -9.80
CA PRO A 30 5.37 12.02 -9.44
C PRO A 30 5.66 12.11 -7.93
N ASP A 31 5.03 13.05 -7.22
CA ASP A 31 5.18 13.22 -5.76
C ASP A 31 4.56 12.07 -4.94
N GLY A 32 3.71 11.25 -5.59
CA GLY A 32 3.18 10.01 -5.01
C GLY A 32 4.28 9.00 -4.68
N GLU A 33 5.41 9.08 -5.39
CA GLU A 33 6.57 8.24 -5.17
C GLU A 33 7.17 8.41 -3.78
N LEU A 34 7.45 9.66 -3.41
CA LEU A 34 8.11 10.02 -2.16
C LEU A 34 7.27 9.67 -0.92
N SER A 35 5.97 9.52 -1.13
CA SER A 35 4.98 9.38 -0.07
C SER A 35 4.47 7.95 0.07
N PHE A 36 4.63 7.09 -0.96
CA PHE A 36 4.14 5.72 -0.94
C PHE A 36 4.72 4.87 0.20
N LEU A 37 6.04 4.84 0.33
CA LEU A 37 6.72 4.07 1.38
C LEU A 37 6.34 4.53 2.79
N PRO A 38 6.41 5.83 3.14
CA PRO A 38 5.92 6.32 4.43
C PRO A 38 4.47 5.91 4.73
N ALA A 39 3.61 5.80 3.71
CA ALA A 39 2.25 5.32 3.91
C ALA A 39 2.13 3.84 4.21
N LEU A 40 2.90 3.01 3.54
CA LEU A 40 2.95 1.60 3.89
C LEU A 40 3.51 1.39 5.28
N ASP A 41 4.57 2.11 5.65
CA ASP A 41 5.18 2.04 6.99
C ASP A 41 4.15 2.36 8.08
N LEU A 42 3.38 3.44 7.90
CA LEU A 42 2.32 3.80 8.84
C LEU A 42 1.25 2.70 8.93
N LEU A 43 0.80 2.15 7.80
CA LEU A 43 -0.22 1.10 7.80
C LEU A 43 0.28 -0.20 8.43
N PHE A 44 1.55 -0.54 8.24
CA PHE A 44 2.20 -1.66 8.90
C PHE A 44 2.25 -1.46 10.42
N LEU A 45 2.72 -0.30 10.88
CA LEU A 45 2.77 0.04 12.30
C LEU A 45 1.38 0.05 12.96
N LEU A 46 0.34 0.42 12.22
CA LEU A 46 -1.06 0.36 12.68
C LEU A 46 -1.68 -1.04 12.61
N GLY A 47 -0.94 -2.05 12.15
CA GLY A 47 -1.45 -3.41 11.98
C GLY A 47 -2.51 -3.54 10.89
N LYS A 48 -2.54 -2.62 9.92
CA LYS A 48 -3.50 -2.58 8.80
C LYS A 48 -2.94 -3.11 7.48
N ALA A 49 -1.63 -3.30 7.39
CA ALA A 49 -0.98 -3.91 6.25
C ALA A 49 0.11 -4.89 6.71
N GLU A 50 0.28 -5.99 5.99
CA GLU A 50 1.36 -6.97 6.16
C GLU A 50 2.12 -7.12 4.85
N TYR A 51 3.44 -7.25 4.90
CA TYR A 51 4.27 -7.44 3.71
C TYR A 51 4.84 -8.86 3.64
N HIS A 52 4.52 -9.55 2.55
CA HIS A 52 4.93 -10.93 2.30
C HIS A 52 6.14 -10.96 1.37
N ILE A 53 7.33 -11.04 1.95
CA ILE A 53 8.61 -11.05 1.20
C ILE A 53 8.66 -12.16 0.15
N LYS A 54 8.06 -13.33 0.42
CA LYS A 54 8.13 -14.51 -0.45
C LYS A 54 7.57 -14.26 -1.85
N ASN A 55 6.55 -13.41 -1.97
CA ASN A 55 5.84 -13.15 -3.22
C ASN A 55 5.71 -11.66 -3.54
N ASP A 56 6.39 -10.79 -2.79
CA ASP A 56 6.36 -9.34 -2.97
C ASP A 56 4.93 -8.77 -2.99
N THR A 57 4.13 -9.20 -2.01
CA THR A 57 2.73 -8.77 -1.88
C THR A 57 2.44 -8.09 -0.55
N LEU A 58 1.47 -7.20 -0.58
CA LEU A 58 0.91 -6.50 0.56
C LEU A 58 -0.50 -7.03 0.81
N GLU A 59 -0.79 -7.40 2.05
CA GLU A 59 -2.09 -7.88 2.51
C GLU A 59 -2.73 -6.86 3.45
N TYR A 60 -4.03 -6.59 3.25
CA TYR A 60 -4.84 -5.82 4.18
C TYR A 60 -5.18 -6.66 5.42
N LYS A 61 -4.96 -6.07 6.60
CA LYS A 61 -5.31 -6.66 7.90
C LYS A 61 -6.52 -5.94 8.47
N ALA A 62 -7.62 -6.68 8.67
CA ALA A 62 -8.91 -6.12 9.07
C ALA A 62 -9.06 -5.96 10.60
N ASP A 63 -8.19 -6.59 11.38
CA ASP A 63 -8.23 -6.69 12.84
C ASP A 63 -8.13 -5.32 13.54
#